data_AF-A0A1Q7RZR1-F1
#
_entry.id   AF-A0A1Q7RZR1-F1
#
_cell.length_a   1.000
_cell.length_b   1.000
_cell.length_c   1.000
_cell.angle_alpha   90.00
_cell.angle_beta   90.00
_cell.angle_gamma   90.00
#
_symmetry.space_group_name_H-M   'P 1'
#
loop_
_entity.id
_entity.type
_entity.pdbx_description
1 polymer ?
#
loop_
_entity_poly.entity_id
_entity_poly.type
_entity_poly.pdbx_seq_one_letter_code
_entity_poly.pdbx_strand_id
1 'polypeptide(L)'
;MRISVALLLLAGLAMPAAAQGKGPKKYAVSTDQALVVTKDVLVKQGYEVVRVENRGRDYVVWYRRGNKGRGKGKGPPVRMVIHRDVDRVVFLETPSAVLVDIDVRLKL
;
A
#
# COMPACT_ATOMS: atom_id res chain seq x y z
N MET A 1 24.71 -47.39 36.21
CA MET A 1 25.28 -46.04 36.17
C MET A 1 24.85 -45.39 34.85
N ARG A 2 23.95 -44.40 34.94
CA ARG A 2 23.68 -43.28 34.00
C ARG A 2 23.45 -43.56 32.50
N ILE A 3 22.17 -43.45 32.14
CA ILE A 3 21.60 -43.04 30.85
C ILE A 3 22.29 -41.76 30.33
N SER A 4 22.54 -41.63 29.03
CA SER A 4 22.33 -40.37 28.27
C SER A 4 22.41 -40.60 26.76
N VAL A 5 21.24 -40.60 26.14
CA VAL A 5 20.97 -40.43 24.71
C VAL A 5 21.25 -38.96 24.35
N ALA A 6 22.01 -38.70 23.28
CA ALA A 6 22.16 -37.35 22.73
C ALA A 6 21.60 -37.31 21.31
N LEU A 7 20.30 -37.03 21.22
CA LEU A 7 19.57 -36.73 20.00
C LEU A 7 19.81 -35.24 19.66
N LEU A 8 20.62 -34.95 18.65
CA LEU A 8 20.87 -33.57 18.21
C LEU A 8 19.71 -33.12 17.31
N LEU A 9 18.83 -32.28 17.88
CA LEU A 9 17.75 -31.58 17.18
C LEU A 9 18.30 -30.66 16.09
N LEU A 10 17.94 -30.94 14.83
CA LEU A 10 17.95 -29.94 13.75
C LEU A 10 16.84 -28.91 14.05
N ALA A 11 17.24 -27.74 14.56
CA ALA A 11 16.34 -26.59 14.68
C ALA A 11 16.05 -26.03 13.28
N GLY A 12 14.83 -26.26 12.79
CA GLY A 12 14.34 -25.69 11.55
C GLY A 12 14.31 -24.16 11.62
N LEU A 13 14.97 -23.50 10.66
CA LEU A 13 14.77 -22.09 10.34
C LEU A 13 13.37 -21.94 9.73
N ALA A 14 12.34 -21.93 10.56
CA ALA A 14 11.02 -21.45 10.17
C ALA A 14 11.11 -19.93 9.97
N MET A 15 11.55 -19.53 8.77
CA MET A 15 11.36 -18.15 8.34
C MET A 15 9.86 -17.85 8.36
N PRO A 16 9.43 -16.73 8.94
CA PRO A 16 8.03 -16.35 8.87
C PRO A 16 7.69 -16.14 7.39
N ALA A 17 6.75 -16.93 6.88
CA ALA A 17 6.14 -16.75 5.58
C ALA A 17 5.39 -15.41 5.57
N ALA A 18 6.13 -14.31 5.41
CA ALA A 18 5.57 -13.00 5.23
C ALA A 18 4.78 -13.00 3.91
N ALA A 19 3.46 -13.05 4.06
CA ALA A 19 2.49 -12.70 3.03
C ALA A 19 2.66 -13.44 1.69
N GLN A 20 2.23 -14.71 1.65
CA GLN A 20 1.68 -15.29 0.42
C GLN A 20 0.31 -14.65 0.11
N GLY A 21 0.29 -13.32 -0.06
CA GLY A 21 -0.88 -12.58 -0.51
C GLY A 21 -1.03 -12.78 -2.01
N LYS A 22 -2.28 -12.88 -2.49
CA LYS A 22 -2.58 -12.71 -3.92
C LYS A 22 -1.87 -11.44 -4.39
N GLY A 23 -1.18 -11.52 -5.54
CA GLY A 23 -0.46 -10.38 -6.12
C GLY A 23 -1.33 -9.13 -6.24
N PRO A 24 -0.72 -7.95 -6.48
CA PRO A 24 -1.43 -6.69 -6.42
C PRO A 24 -2.63 -6.67 -7.38
N LYS A 25 -3.76 -6.17 -6.88
CA LYS A 25 -5.05 -6.24 -7.56
C LYS A 25 -5.07 -5.33 -8.79
N LYS A 26 -5.63 -5.84 -9.89
CA LYS A 26 -5.82 -5.11 -11.15
C LYS A 26 -7.24 -4.53 -11.24
N TYR A 27 -7.36 -3.29 -11.70
CA TYR A 27 -8.62 -2.55 -11.82
C TYR A 27 -8.88 -2.16 -13.27
N ALA A 28 -10.06 -2.50 -13.83
CA ALA A 28 -10.49 -2.01 -15.16
C ALA A 28 -11.06 -0.59 -15.05
N VAL A 29 -10.19 0.37 -14.78
CA VAL A 29 -10.54 1.80 -14.71
C VAL A 29 -9.47 2.62 -15.39
N SER A 30 -9.82 3.81 -15.85
CA SER A 30 -8.84 4.74 -16.41
C SER A 30 -7.88 5.24 -15.33
N THR A 31 -6.69 5.69 -15.74
CA THR A 31 -5.72 6.30 -14.82
C THR A 31 -6.28 7.56 -14.16
N ASP A 32 -7.04 8.37 -14.90
CA ASP A 32 -7.67 9.58 -14.36
C ASP A 32 -8.70 9.25 -13.27
N GLN A 33 -9.54 8.23 -13.50
CA GLN A 33 -10.49 7.76 -12.49
C GLN A 33 -9.75 7.23 -11.24
N ALA A 34 -8.67 6.47 -11.43
CA ALA A 34 -7.85 5.99 -10.31
C ALA A 34 -7.26 7.15 -9.50
N LEU A 35 -6.76 8.21 -10.15
CA LEU A 35 -6.21 9.39 -9.49
C LEU A 35 -7.27 10.16 -8.69
N VAL A 36 -8.46 10.37 -9.28
CA VAL A 36 -9.59 11.03 -8.60
C VAL A 36 -9.98 10.25 -7.34
N VAL A 37 -10.23 8.95 -7.48
CA VAL A 37 -10.61 8.09 -6.35
C VAL A 37 -9.53 8.08 -5.27
N THR A 38 -8.26 8.01 -5.66
CA THR A 38 -7.14 8.05 -4.72
C THR A 38 -7.14 9.34 -3.91
N LYS A 39 -7.31 10.49 -4.58
CA LYS A 39 -7.35 11.79 -3.91
C LYS A 39 -8.51 11.87 -2.91
N ASP A 40 -9.69 11.43 -3.31
CA ASP A 40 -10.88 11.46 -2.46
C ASP A 40 -10.74 10.58 -1.23
N VAL A 41 -10.22 9.36 -1.40
CA VAL A 41 -9.95 8.44 -0.29
C VAL A 41 -8.91 9.04 0.67
N LEU A 42 -7.81 9.57 0.15
CA LEU A 42 -6.77 10.18 0.96
C LEU A 42 -7.31 11.35 1.79
N VAL A 43 -8.07 12.25 1.18
CA VAL A 43 -8.70 13.39 1.88
C VAL A 43 -9.66 12.90 2.96
N LYS A 44 -10.53 11.93 2.65
CA LYS A 44 -11.47 11.34 3.62
C LYS A 44 -10.76 10.71 4.82
N GLN A 45 -9.62 10.09 4.60
CA GLN A 45 -8.77 9.51 5.66
C GLN A 45 -7.92 10.56 6.41
N GLY A 46 -8.03 11.84 6.05
CA GLY A 46 -7.31 12.93 6.69
C GLY A 46 -5.85 13.06 6.25
N TYR A 47 -5.54 12.61 5.04
CA TYR A 47 -4.29 12.90 4.36
C TYR A 47 -4.45 14.08 3.39
N GLU A 48 -3.32 14.68 3.04
CA GLU A 48 -3.19 15.71 2.02
C GLU A 48 -2.28 15.18 0.92
N VAL A 49 -2.71 15.29 -0.34
CA VAL A 49 -1.84 15.02 -1.50
C VAL A 49 -0.90 16.20 -1.68
N VAL A 50 0.40 15.94 -1.64
CA VAL A 50 1.48 16.94 -1.74
C VAL A 50 1.92 17.12 -3.19
N ARG A 51 2.04 16.01 -3.93
CA ARG A 51 2.50 16.01 -5.32
C ARG A 51 2.02 14.76 -6.02
N VAL A 52 1.70 14.88 -7.30
CA VAL A 52 1.55 13.75 -8.21
C VAL A 52 2.59 13.89 -9.31
N GLU A 53 3.45 12.89 -9.47
CA GLU A 53 4.46 12.86 -10.53
C GLU A 53 4.10 11.78 -11.56
N ASN A 54 4.05 12.16 -12.83
CA ASN A 54 3.94 11.21 -13.93
C ASN A 54 5.34 10.76 -14.35
N ARG A 55 5.63 9.46 -14.25
CA ARG A 55 6.87 8.81 -14.66
C ARG A 55 6.61 7.77 -15.77
N GLY A 56 5.79 8.14 -16.75
CA GLY A 56 5.49 7.34 -17.93
C GLY A 56 4.36 6.34 -17.69
N ARG A 57 4.69 5.13 -17.22
CA ARG A 57 3.66 4.13 -16.83
C ARG A 57 3.24 4.24 -15.38
N ASP A 58 4.00 4.97 -14.57
CA ASP A 58 3.78 5.08 -13.14
C ASP A 58 3.37 6.50 -12.77
N TYR A 59 2.35 6.63 -11.95
CA TYR A 59 2.04 7.87 -11.24
C TYR A 59 2.43 7.72 -9.79
N VAL A 60 3.39 8.52 -9.35
CA VAL A 60 3.84 8.55 -7.96
C VAL A 60 3.04 9.61 -7.23
N VAL A 61 2.20 9.17 -6.30
CA VAL A 61 1.37 10.05 -5.47
C VAL A 61 2.05 10.22 -4.12
N TRP A 62 2.58 11.41 -3.89
CA TRP A 62 3.13 11.82 -2.59
C TRP A 62 2.04 12.45 -1.74
N TYR A 63 1.86 11.95 -0.52
CA TYR A 63 0.84 12.40 0.40
C TYR A 63 1.36 12.37 1.83
N ARG A 64 0.74 13.14 2.72
CA ARG A 64 1.13 13.19 4.13
C ARG A 64 -0.07 13.35 5.04
N ARG A 65 0.11 13.09 6.33
CA ARG A 65 -0.96 13.29 7.31
C ARG A 65 -1.33 14.76 7.40
N GLY A 66 -2.63 15.06 7.33
CA GLY A 66 -3.16 16.40 7.59
C GLY A 66 -3.07 16.76 9.07
N ASN A 67 -2.98 18.06 9.36
CA ASN A 67 -2.81 18.56 10.73
C ASN A 67 -4.12 18.55 11.55
N LYS A 68 -5.30 18.41 10.91
CA LYS A 68 -6.66 18.43 11.53
C LYS A 68 -6.82 19.48 12.66
N GLY A 69 -6.20 20.66 12.53
CA GLY A 69 -6.21 21.71 13.56
C GLY A 69 -5.42 21.42 14.85
N ARG A 70 -4.72 20.29 14.96
CA ARG A 70 -3.93 19.88 16.12
C ARG A 70 -2.45 20.14 15.85
N GLY A 71 -2.00 21.37 16.06
CA GLY A 71 -0.63 21.79 15.74
C GLY A 71 0.45 20.89 16.36
N LYS A 72 1.34 20.35 15.50
CA LYS A 72 2.78 20.03 15.67
C LYS A 72 3.39 19.70 14.29
N GLY A 73 3.03 20.49 13.27
CA GLY A 73 3.44 20.24 11.88
C GLY A 73 2.69 19.08 11.20
N LYS A 74 2.84 18.96 9.88
CA LYS A 74 2.32 17.81 9.11
C LYS A 74 3.37 16.70 9.14
N GLY A 75 2.93 15.44 9.23
CA GLY A 75 3.85 14.28 9.20
C GLY A 75 4.68 14.23 7.90
N PRO A 76 5.74 13.40 7.84
CA PRO A 76 6.55 13.29 6.63
C PRO A 76 5.71 12.82 5.44
N PRO A 77 6.03 13.26 4.21
CA PRO A 77 5.40 12.73 3.01
C PRO A 77 5.80 11.28 2.81
N VAL A 78 4.80 10.47 2.51
CA VAL A 78 4.92 9.08 2.04
C VAL A 78 4.44 9.02 0.60
N ARG A 79 4.75 7.93 -0.10
CA ARG A 79 4.34 7.74 -1.49
C ARG A 79 3.51 6.48 -1.66
N MET A 80 2.71 6.47 -2.71
CA MET A 80 2.15 5.26 -3.32
C MET A 80 2.32 5.37 -4.84
N VAL A 81 2.18 4.25 -5.54
CA VAL A 81 2.36 4.22 -6.99
C VAL A 81 1.11 3.64 -7.65
N ILE A 82 0.60 4.36 -8.65
CA ILE A 82 -0.44 3.89 -9.54
C ILE A 82 0.24 3.47 -10.84
N HIS A 83 0.37 2.15 -11.03
CA HIS A 83 0.97 1.56 -12.23
C HIS A 83 -0.10 1.34 -13.30
N ARG A 84 0.16 1.81 -14.51
CA ARG A 84 -0.65 1.55 -15.69
C ARG A 84 -0.16 0.28 -16.38
N ASP A 85 -0.92 -0.79 -16.18
CA ASP A 85 -0.87 -2.02 -16.96
C ASP A 85 -1.83 -1.89 -18.15
N VAL A 86 -1.60 -2.63 -19.24
CA VAL A 86 -2.19 -2.44 -20.59
C VAL A 86 -3.60 -1.80 -20.60
N ASP A 87 -4.57 -2.47 -19.97
CA ASP A 87 -5.96 -2.04 -19.83
C ASP A 87 -6.39 -1.87 -18.36
N ARG A 88 -5.42 -1.92 -17.42
CA ARG A 88 -5.67 -1.99 -15.98
C ARG A 88 -4.81 -1.04 -15.19
N VAL A 89 -5.33 -0.61 -14.06
CA VAL A 89 -4.55 0.10 -13.04
C VAL A 89 -4.19 -0.87 -11.92
N VAL A 90 -2.99 -0.73 -11.37
CA VAL A 90 -2.51 -1.47 -10.20
C VAL A 90 -2.00 -0.47 -9.15
N PHE A 91 -2.44 -0.64 -7.91
CA PHE A 91 -1.96 0.17 -6.79
C PHE A 91 -0.81 -0.57 -6.10
N LEU A 92 0.36 0.06 -6.05
CA LEU A 92 1.58 -0.43 -5.44
C LEU A 92 1.98 0.48 -4.29
N GLU A 93 2.75 -0.05 -3.33
CA GLU A 93 3.23 0.68 -2.14
C GLU A 93 2.10 1.41 -1.38
N THR A 94 0.87 0.90 -1.48
CA THR A 94 -0.31 1.52 -0.89
C THR A 94 -0.59 0.86 0.47
N PRO A 95 -0.70 1.63 1.57
CA PRO A 95 -1.08 1.07 2.86
C PRO A 95 -2.43 0.38 2.78
N SER A 96 -2.57 -0.78 3.43
CA SER A 96 -3.78 -1.62 3.32
C SER A 96 -5.07 -0.87 3.68
N ALA A 97 -5.02 0.02 4.67
CA ALA A 97 -6.17 0.84 5.07
C ALA A 97 -6.64 1.81 3.96
N VAL A 98 -5.71 2.35 3.16
CA VAL A 98 -6.05 3.20 2.00
C VAL A 98 -6.55 2.33 0.87
N LEU A 99 -5.90 1.19 0.62
CA LEU A 99 -6.25 0.27 -0.46
C LEU A 99 -7.67 -0.27 -0.29
N VAL A 100 -8.09 -0.65 0.92
CA VAL A 100 -9.46 -1.12 1.20
C VAL A 100 -10.53 -0.09 0.82
N ASP A 101 -10.29 1.19 1.08
CA ASP A 101 -11.25 2.25 0.73
C ASP A 101 -11.26 2.51 -0.79
N ILE A 102 -10.11 2.40 -1.46
CA ILE A 102 -10.01 2.44 -2.93
C ILE A 102 -10.77 1.25 -3.53
N ASP A 103 -10.59 0.05 -2.98
CA ASP A 103 -11.28 -1.18 -3.38
C ASP A 103 -12.81 -1.00 -3.35
N VAL A 104 -13.34 -0.38 -2.30
CA VAL A 104 -14.77 -0.10 -2.17
C VAL A 104 -15.22 0.92 -3.22
N ARG A 105 -14.45 1.98 -3.44
CA ARG A 105 -14.78 3.05 -4.39
C ARG A 105 -14.71 2.64 -5.86
N LEU A 106 -13.86 1.68 -6.22
CA LEU A 106 -13.70 1.21 -7.60
C LEU A 106 -14.55 -0.02 -7.95
N LYS A 107 -15.22 -0.63 -6.95
CA LYS A 107 -16.19 -1.70 -7.17
C LYS A 107 -17.62 -1.19 -7.39
N LEU A 108 -17.86 0.07 -7.03
CA LEU A 108 -19.10 0.82 -7.26
C LEU A 108 -18.98 1.60 -8.56
#